data_AF-A0A5V7N4Y6-F1
#
_entry.id   AF-A0A5V7N4Y6-F1
#
_cell.length_a   1.000
_cell.length_b   1.000
_cell.length_c   1.000
_cell.angle_alpha   90.00
_cell.angle_beta   90.00
_cell.angle_gamma   90.00
#
_symmetry.space_group_name_H-M   'P 1'
#
loop_
_entity.id
_entity.type
_entity.pdbx_description
1 polymer ?
#
loop_
_entity_poly.entity_id
_entity_poly.type
_entity_poly.pdbx_seq_one_letter_code
_entity_poly.pdbx_strand_id
1 'polypeptide(L)'
;WWFWDPVENASFMPWLAGTALLHSLAVTEQRAGFKAWTLLLSICAFSLCLLGTFLVRSGVLVSVHAFASDPARGMFILAFMVLVTGGSLLLFAVRGHRVRSRVNNALWSRESLLLGNNVLLMAAMLVVLLGTLLPLVHKQLGLGSISVGEPFFNTMFTWLMVPFALLLGVGPLVRWGR
;
A
#
# COMPACT_ATOMS: atom_id res chain seq x y z
N TRP A 1 -0.49 -18.33 -11.70
CA TRP A 1 0.27 -18.74 -10.51
C TRP A 1 -0.22 -17.98 -9.28
N TRP A 2 -0.39 -16.66 -9.36
CA TRP A 2 -1.09 -15.87 -8.33
C TRP A 2 -2.61 -15.92 -8.55
N PHE A 3 -3.40 -16.32 -7.56
CA PHE A 3 -4.84 -16.52 -7.71
C PHE A 3 -5.69 -15.35 -7.19
N TRP A 4 -5.02 -14.29 -6.70
CA TRP A 4 -5.66 -13.11 -6.15
C TRP A 4 -6.64 -13.43 -5.04
N ASP A 5 -6.38 -14.51 -4.29
CA ASP A 5 -7.20 -14.85 -3.15
C ASP A 5 -7.04 -13.77 -2.05
N PRO A 6 -8.06 -13.53 -1.21
CA PRO A 6 -8.00 -12.46 -0.22
C PRO A 6 -6.80 -12.56 0.75
N VAL A 7 -6.32 -13.77 1.05
CA VAL A 7 -5.16 -14.00 1.93
C VAL A 7 -3.85 -13.64 1.21
N GLU A 8 -3.67 -14.09 -0.03
CA GLU A 8 -2.59 -13.67 -0.92
C GLU A 8 -2.54 -12.14 -1.03
N ASN A 9 -3.68 -11.51 -1.35
CA ASN A 9 -3.79 -10.05 -1.49
C ASN A 9 -3.44 -9.30 -0.20
N ALA A 10 -3.92 -9.81 0.95
CA ALA A 10 -3.60 -9.27 2.27
C ALA A 10 -2.09 -9.23 2.54
N SER A 11 -1.36 -10.25 2.10
CA SER A 11 0.10 -10.30 2.23
C SER A 11 0.82 -9.40 1.22
N PHE A 12 0.24 -9.19 0.03
CA PHE A 12 0.89 -8.47 -1.07
C PHE A 12 0.84 -6.94 -0.94
N MET A 13 -0.23 -6.39 -0.36
CA MET A 13 -0.37 -4.94 -0.18
C MET A 13 0.79 -4.28 0.59
N PRO A 14 1.27 -4.84 1.73
CA PRO A 14 2.46 -4.33 2.42
C PRO A 14 3.73 -4.32 1.55
N TRP A 15 3.92 -5.30 0.66
CA TRP A 15 5.09 -5.37 -0.23
C TRP A 15 5.10 -4.22 -1.24
N LEU A 16 3.93 -3.88 -1.79
CA LEU A 16 3.79 -2.76 -2.72
C LEU A 16 4.12 -1.43 -2.03
N ALA A 17 3.51 -1.18 -0.87
CA ALA A 17 3.78 0.03 -0.08
C ALA A 17 5.23 0.08 0.44
N GLY A 18 5.79 -1.06 0.84
CA GLY A 18 7.18 -1.19 1.30
C GLY A 18 8.19 -0.95 0.19
N THR A 19 7.93 -1.40 -1.04
CA THR A 19 8.79 -1.10 -2.19
C THR A 19 8.75 0.39 -2.54
N ALA A 20 7.56 1.00 -2.51
CA ALA A 20 7.39 2.45 -2.62
C ALA A 20 8.20 3.18 -1.54
N LEU A 21 8.13 2.71 -0.29
CA LEU A 21 8.91 3.24 0.83
C LEU A 21 10.41 3.19 0.55
N LEU A 22 10.94 2.08 0.05
CA LEU A 22 12.37 1.96 -0.28
C LEU A 22 12.80 2.95 -1.37
N HIS A 23 11.98 3.14 -2.41
CA HIS A 23 12.24 4.17 -3.43
C HIS A 23 12.23 5.57 -2.82
N SER A 24 11.29 5.85 -1.91
CA SER A 24 11.20 7.14 -1.23
C SER A 24 12.40 7.39 -0.32
N LEU A 25 12.84 6.37 0.43
CA LEU A 25 14.03 6.42 1.29
C LEU A 25 15.29 6.73 0.49
N ALA A 26 15.48 6.10 -0.66
CA ALA A 26 16.62 6.38 -1.54
C ALA A 26 16.67 7.85 -1.97
N VAL A 27 15.53 8.47 -2.26
CA VAL A 27 15.47 9.91 -2.57
C VAL A 27 15.71 10.76 -1.32
N THR A 28 15.15 10.36 -0.17
CA THR A 28 15.33 11.08 1.09
C THR A 28 16.79 11.09 1.53
N GLU A 29 17.51 9.98 1.39
CA GLU A 29 18.92 9.87 1.76
C GLU A 29 19.80 10.74 0.84
N GLN A 30 19.56 10.70 -0.47
CA GLN A 30 20.40 11.39 -1.45
C GLN A 30 20.11 12.89 -1.55
N ARG A 31 18.88 13.33 -1.23
CA ARG A 31 18.42 14.71 -1.52
C ARG A 31 17.77 15.42 -0.34
N ALA A 32 17.66 14.77 0.82
CA ALA A 32 16.89 15.26 1.96
C ALA A 32 15.43 15.63 1.62
N GLY A 33 14.91 15.15 0.48
CA GLY A 33 13.56 15.35 -0.03
C GLY A 33 12.59 14.28 0.43
N PHE A 34 11.29 14.48 0.21
CA PHE A 34 10.21 13.51 0.46
C PHE A 34 10.10 12.96 1.89
N LYS A 35 10.71 13.60 2.90
CA LYS A 35 10.68 13.10 4.28
C LYS A 35 9.27 12.81 4.81
N ALA A 36 8.33 13.72 4.54
CA ALA A 36 6.93 13.54 4.93
C ALA A 36 6.24 12.38 4.18
N TRP A 37 6.54 12.19 2.89
CA TRP A 37 6.00 11.10 2.07
C TRP A 37 6.56 9.75 2.53
N THR A 38 7.88 9.68 2.76
CA THR A 38 8.55 8.51 3.34
C THR A 38 7.92 8.12 4.67
N LEU A 39 7.67 9.08 5.57
CA LEU A 39 7.03 8.80 6.85
C LEU A 39 5.59 8.27 6.68
N LEU A 40 4.82 8.85 5.76
CA LEU A 40 3.46 8.37 5.47
C LEU A 40 3.46 6.95 4.88
N LEU A 41 4.40 6.65 3.99
CA LEU A 41 4.57 5.30 3.43
C LEU A 41 4.97 4.28 4.50
N SER A 42 5.81 4.64 5.47
CA SER A 42 6.14 3.78 6.61
C SER A 42 4.92 3.47 7.46
N ILE A 43 4.11 4.48 7.77
CA ILE A 43 2.84 4.29 8.50
C ILE A 43 1.92 3.37 7.68
N CYS A 44 1.75 3.65 6.38
CA CYS A 44 0.90 2.87 5.50
C CYS A 44 1.32 1.41 5.39
N ALA A 45 2.61 1.13 5.14
CA ALA A 45 3.12 -0.23 5.02
C ALA A 45 2.89 -1.03 6.31
N PHE A 46 3.16 -0.44 7.47
CA PHE A 46 2.92 -1.09 8.75
C PHE A 46 1.42 -1.30 9.02
N SER A 47 0.58 -0.30 8.73
CA SER A 47 -0.87 -0.42 8.85
C SER A 47 -1.44 -1.50 7.93
N LEU A 48 -0.89 -1.68 6.73
CA LEU A 48 -1.28 -2.78 5.83
C LEU A 48 -0.88 -4.15 6.39
N CYS A 49 0.25 -4.27 7.11
CA CYS A 49 0.60 -5.51 7.81
C CYS A 49 -0.43 -5.85 8.91
N LEU A 50 -0.87 -4.84 9.67
CA LEU A 50 -1.92 -5.02 10.68
C LEU A 50 -3.27 -5.37 10.05
N LEU A 51 -3.64 -4.69 8.96
CA LEU A 51 -4.85 -5.00 8.20
C LEU A 51 -4.81 -6.44 7.67
N GLY A 52 -3.70 -6.86 7.07
CA GLY A 52 -3.55 -8.23 6.59
C GLY A 52 -3.67 -9.26 7.71
N THR A 53 -3.06 -8.99 8.87
CA THR A 53 -3.20 -9.84 10.06
C THR A 53 -4.66 -9.93 10.52
N PHE A 54 -5.37 -8.79 10.58
CA PHE A 54 -6.78 -8.75 10.91
C PHE A 54 -7.62 -9.57 9.91
N LEU A 55 -7.42 -9.34 8.62
CA LEU A 55 -8.18 -9.99 7.54
C LEU A 55 -8.06 -11.52 7.59
N VAL A 56 -6.86 -12.05 7.84
CA VAL A 56 -6.60 -13.50 7.86
C VAL A 56 -7.00 -14.16 9.18
N ARG A 57 -6.99 -13.43 10.31
CA ARG A 57 -7.22 -14.00 11.66
C ARG A 57 -8.60 -13.74 12.24
N SER A 58 -9.33 -12.75 11.74
CA SER A 58 -10.65 -12.36 12.27
C SER A 58 -11.80 -13.30 11.86
N GLY A 59 -11.60 -14.15 10.84
CA GLY A 59 -12.68 -14.95 10.25
C GLY A 59 -13.67 -14.13 9.40
N VAL A 60 -13.36 -12.86 9.15
CA VAL A 60 -14.19 -11.96 8.34
C VAL A 60 -14.11 -12.31 6.84
N LEU A 61 -12.98 -12.86 6.40
CA LEU A 61 -12.79 -13.38 5.04
C LEU A 61 -13.12 -14.86 4.94
N VAL A 62 -13.74 -15.24 3.83
CA VAL A 62 -13.89 -16.64 3.43
C VAL A 62 -12.75 -16.97 2.47
N SER A 63 -11.74 -17.71 2.93
CA SER A 63 -10.64 -18.20 2.09
C SER A 63 -10.21 -19.60 2.55
N VAL A 64 -9.80 -20.42 1.60
CA VAL A 64 -9.21 -21.75 1.85
C VAL A 64 -7.86 -21.68 2.57
N HIS A 65 -7.18 -20.54 2.48
CA HIS A 65 -5.90 -20.27 3.14
C HIS A 65 -6.07 -19.58 4.50
N ALA A 66 -7.29 -19.43 5.01
CA ALA A 66 -7.52 -18.80 6.31
C ALA A 66 -7.12 -19.75 7.46
N PHE A 67 -6.26 -19.27 8.36
CA PHE A 67 -5.75 -20.06 9.49
C PHE A 67 -6.35 -19.61 10.83
N ALA A 68 -6.98 -20.53 11.56
CA ALA A 68 -7.45 -20.37 12.93
C ALA A 68 -8.21 -19.05 13.18
N SER A 69 -9.45 -18.97 12.69
CA SER A 69 -10.35 -17.84 12.88
C SER A 69 -10.93 -17.85 14.30
N ASP A 70 -10.61 -16.83 15.08
CA ASP A 70 -11.20 -16.58 16.41
C ASP A 70 -11.72 -15.13 16.45
N PRO A 71 -13.04 -14.90 16.45
CA PRO A 71 -13.62 -13.57 16.46
C PRO A 71 -13.13 -12.69 17.62
N ALA A 72 -12.86 -13.29 18.79
CA ALA A 72 -12.37 -12.53 19.95
C ALA A 72 -10.97 -11.97 19.71
N ARG A 73 -10.09 -12.75 19.06
CA ARG A 73 -8.75 -12.28 18.62
C ARG A 73 -8.86 -11.25 17.51
N GLY A 74 -9.81 -11.43 16.59
CA GLY A 74 -10.09 -10.46 15.54
C GLY A 74 -10.42 -9.07 16.10
N MET A 75 -11.26 -9.00 17.13
CA MET A 75 -11.61 -7.74 17.79
C MET A 75 -10.43 -7.08 18.49
N PHE A 76 -9.57 -7.86 19.15
CA PHE A 76 -8.33 -7.34 19.74
C PHE A 76 -7.41 -6.73 18.67
N ILE A 77 -7.18 -7.45 17.57
CA ILE A 77 -6.34 -6.97 16.46
C ILE A 77 -6.95 -5.72 15.83
N LEU A 78 -8.27 -5.65 15.66
CA LEU A 78 -8.96 -4.47 15.14
C LEU A 78 -8.75 -3.26 16.04
N ALA A 79 -8.94 -3.40 17.35
CA ALA A 79 -8.72 -2.32 18.32
C ALA A 79 -7.25 -1.85 18.29
N PHE A 80 -6.30 -2.80 18.27
CA PHE A 80 -4.88 -2.50 18.16
C PHE A 80 -4.56 -1.77 16.84
N MET A 81 -5.12 -2.21 15.72
CA MET A 81 -4.94 -1.59 14.41
C MET A 81 -5.46 -0.15 14.39
N VAL A 82 -6.66 0.10 14.92
CA VAL A 82 -7.25 1.44 15.02
C VAL A 82 -6.39 2.34 15.90
N LEU A 83 -5.92 1.85 17.05
CA LEU A 83 -5.07 2.62 17.95
C LEU A 83 -3.75 2.98 17.29
N VAL A 84 -3.04 2.01 16.70
CA VAL A 84 -1.71 2.25 16.14
C VAL A 84 -1.77 3.04 14.83
N THR A 85 -2.69 2.70 13.92
CA THR A 85 -2.86 3.41 12.65
C THR A 85 -3.45 4.80 12.88
N GLY A 86 -4.52 4.90 13.67
CA GLY A 86 -5.14 6.18 14.00
C GLY A 86 -4.19 7.08 14.78
N GLY A 87 -3.49 6.56 15.78
CA GLY A 87 -2.52 7.31 16.57
C GLY A 87 -1.32 7.80 15.75
N SER A 88 -0.76 6.97 14.88
CA SER A 88 0.34 7.37 14.00
C SER A 88 -0.08 8.40 12.95
N LEU A 89 -1.24 8.23 12.32
CA LEU A 89 -1.79 9.22 11.37
C LEU A 89 -2.16 10.54 12.05
N LEU A 90 -2.73 10.50 13.26
CA LEU A 90 -3.01 11.69 14.05
C LEU A 90 -1.72 12.43 14.42
N LEU A 91 -0.70 11.71 14.86
CA LEU A 91 0.61 12.29 15.16
C LEU A 91 1.25 12.89 13.91
N PHE A 92 1.12 12.22 12.76
CA PHE A 92 1.55 12.75 11.47
C PHE A 92 0.78 14.01 11.08
N ALA A 93 -0.54 14.06 11.26
CA ALA A 93 -1.36 15.24 10.96
C ALA A 93 -0.95 16.44 11.83
N VAL A 94 -0.71 16.22 13.13
CA VAL A 94 -0.35 17.29 14.08
C VAL A 94 1.10 17.76 13.89
N ARG A 95 2.05 16.84 13.67
CA ARG A 95 3.49 17.14 13.65
C ARG A 95 4.13 17.13 12.27
N GLY A 96 3.42 16.72 11.22
CA GLY A 96 3.96 16.51 9.88
C GLY A 96 4.55 17.78 9.24
N HIS A 97 4.05 18.96 9.63
CA HIS A 97 4.60 20.24 9.18
C HIS A 97 6.09 20.41 9.52
N ARG A 98 6.57 19.78 10.61
CA ARG A 98 8.00 19.84 11.02
C ARG A 98 8.91 19.00 10.13
N VAL A 99 8.36 18.07 9.37
CA VAL A 99 9.08 17.10 8.53
C VAL A 99 9.07 17.52 7.05
N ARG A 100 8.63 18.75 6.76
CA ARG A 100 8.49 19.26 5.41
C ARG A 100 9.87 19.60 4.81
N SER A 101 10.25 18.89 3.76
CA SER A 101 11.42 19.21 2.95
C SER A 101 11.04 20.17 1.82
N ARG A 102 11.93 21.09 1.42
CA ARG A 102 11.77 21.82 0.16
C ARG A 102 11.88 20.81 -0.99
N VAL A 103 10.90 20.82 -1.89
CA VAL A 103 10.91 20.00 -3.10
C VAL A 103 11.32 20.91 -4.24
N ASN A 104 12.48 20.64 -4.85
CA ASN A 104 12.95 21.37 -6.02
C ASN A 104 13.27 20.38 -7.13
N ASN A 105 12.25 19.65 -7.57
CA ASN A 105 12.42 18.56 -8.52
C ASN A 105 12.23 19.10 -9.94
N ALA A 106 13.25 18.95 -10.77
CA ALA A 106 13.08 19.11 -12.21
C ALA A 106 12.14 18.01 -12.73
N LEU A 107 11.27 18.35 -13.69
CA LEU A 107 10.32 17.41 -14.29
C LEU A 107 11.00 16.15 -14.85
N TRP A 108 12.23 16.27 -15.35
CA TRP A 108 13.06 15.16 -15.84
C TRP A 108 14.28 14.93 -14.94
N SER A 109 14.11 14.09 -13.92
CA SER A 109 15.17 13.76 -12.97
C SER A 109 14.94 12.38 -12.35
N ARG A 110 15.98 11.77 -11.78
CA ARG A 110 15.86 10.47 -11.09
C ARG A 110 14.84 10.54 -9.94
N GLU A 111 14.75 11.67 -9.24
CA GLU A 111 13.75 11.94 -8.20
C GLU A 111 12.33 11.85 -8.74
N SER A 112 12.07 12.47 -9.90
CA SER A 112 10.75 12.48 -10.53
C SER A 112 10.35 11.10 -11.06
N LEU A 113 11.30 10.32 -11.59
CA LEU A 113 11.04 8.95 -12.02
C LEU A 113 10.76 8.02 -10.83
N LEU A 114 11.52 8.15 -9.73
CA LEU A 114 11.27 7.41 -8.49
C LEU A 114 9.94 7.82 -7.84
N LEU A 115 9.54 9.08 -7.93
CA LEU A 115 8.21 9.55 -7.52
C LEU A 115 7.11 8.93 -8.39
N GLY A 116 7.30 8.88 -9.71
CA GLY A 116 6.37 8.21 -10.63
C GLY A 116 6.17 6.73 -10.29
N ASN A 117 7.26 6.00 -10.03
CA ASN A 117 7.19 4.62 -9.57
C ASN A 117 6.46 4.48 -8.22
N ASN A 118 6.69 5.41 -7.29
CA ASN A 118 5.95 5.47 -6.03
C ASN A 118 4.44 5.58 -6.25
N VAL A 119 4.01 6.49 -7.12
CA VAL A 119 2.58 6.69 -7.43
C VAL A 119 1.98 5.42 -8.04
N LEU A 120 2.66 4.77 -8.98
CA LEU A 120 2.17 3.53 -9.61
C LEU A 120 2.06 2.37 -8.61
N LEU A 121 3.06 2.21 -7.73
CA LEU A 121 3.03 1.18 -6.68
C LEU A 121 1.88 1.42 -5.68
N MET A 122 1.65 2.68 -5.29
CA MET A 122 0.55 3.03 -4.40
C MET A 122 -0.82 2.87 -5.09
N ALA A 123 -0.93 3.20 -6.37
CA ALA A 123 -2.13 2.94 -7.16
C ALA A 123 -2.41 1.44 -7.27
N ALA A 124 -1.38 0.62 -7.52
CA ALA A 124 -1.52 -0.83 -7.55
C ALA A 124 -1.96 -1.39 -6.20
N MET A 125 -1.36 -0.91 -5.10
CA MET A 125 -1.79 -1.26 -3.74
C MET A 125 -3.26 -0.91 -3.50
N LEU A 126 -3.71 0.28 -3.92
CA LEU A 126 -5.11 0.69 -3.79
C LEU A 126 -6.06 -0.18 -4.60
N VAL A 127 -5.68 -0.60 -5.81
CA VAL A 127 -6.46 -1.56 -6.61
C VAL A 127 -6.64 -2.88 -5.85
N VAL A 128 -5.57 -3.43 -5.27
CA VAL A 128 -5.65 -4.67 -4.48
C VAL A 128 -6.53 -4.47 -3.24
N LEU A 129 -6.32 -3.36 -2.53
CA LEU A 129 -7.07 -3.02 -1.32
C LEU A 129 -8.57 -2.90 -1.60
N LEU A 130 -8.94 -2.12 -2.61
CA LEU A 130 -10.34 -1.92 -2.99
C LEU A 130 -10.96 -3.22 -3.51
N GLY A 131 -10.27 -3.94 -4.40
CA GLY A 131 -10.76 -5.23 -4.91
C GLY A 131 -10.96 -6.26 -3.79
N THR A 132 -10.15 -6.22 -2.74
CA THR A 132 -10.25 -7.15 -1.59
C THR A 132 -11.33 -6.72 -0.60
N LEU A 133 -11.45 -5.43 -0.28
CA LEU A 133 -12.38 -4.92 0.73
C LEU A 133 -13.79 -4.69 0.20
N LEU A 134 -13.97 -4.41 -1.09
CA LEU A 134 -15.27 -4.08 -1.67
C LEU A 134 -16.31 -5.22 -1.56
N PRO A 135 -15.98 -6.49 -1.88
CA PRO A 135 -16.84 -7.64 -1.57
C PRO A 135 -17.25 -7.74 -0.10
N LEU A 136 -16.30 -7.47 0.79
CA LEU A 136 -16.51 -7.56 2.22
C LEU A 136 -17.50 -6.49 2.71
N VAL A 137 -17.29 -5.23 2.30
CA VAL A 137 -18.18 -4.12 2.66
C VAL A 137 -19.59 -4.37 2.12
N HIS A 138 -19.72 -4.81 0.87
CA HIS A 138 -21.02 -5.09 0.26
C HIS A 138 -21.81 -6.18 1.01
N LYS A 139 -21.11 -7.23 1.46
CA LYS A 139 -21.68 -8.29 2.29
C LYS A 139 -22.16 -7.77 3.65
N GLN A 140 -21.37 -6.92 4.31
CA GLN A 140 -21.72 -6.36 5.63
C GLN A 140 -22.86 -5.34 5.58
N LEU A 141 -23.02 -4.64 4.45
CA LEU A 141 -24.14 -3.72 4.22
C LEU A 141 -25.45 -4.43 3.80
N GLY A 142 -25.45 -5.76 3.66
CA GLY A 142 -26.63 -6.52 3.24
C GLY A 142 -27.02 -6.33 1.77
N LEU A 143 -26.13 -5.76 0.96
CA LEU A 143 -26.37 -5.51 -0.47
C LEU A 143 -26.21 -6.78 -1.34
N GLY A 144 -25.76 -7.88 -0.74
CA GLY A 144 -25.52 -9.18 -1.38
C GLY A 144 -24.04 -9.56 -1.43
N SER A 145 -23.73 -10.70 -2.04
CA SER A 145 -22.34 -11.14 -2.25
C SER A 145 -21.90 -10.81 -3.67
N ILE A 146 -20.93 -9.91 -3.80
CA ILE A 146 -20.19 -9.69 -5.04
C ILE A 146 -18.83 -10.35 -4.92
N SER A 147 -18.28 -10.82 -6.04
CA SER A 147 -16.94 -11.40 -6.09
C SER A 147 -16.12 -10.65 -7.13
N VAL A 148 -14.94 -10.19 -6.74
CA VAL A 148 -13.96 -9.58 -7.65
C VAL A 148 -12.96 -10.68 -7.99
N GLY A 149 -13.02 -11.16 -9.23
CA GLY A 149 -12.17 -12.26 -9.70
C GLY A 149 -10.82 -11.82 -10.26
N GLU A 150 -9.95 -12.79 -10.47
CA GLU A 150 -8.63 -12.65 -11.08
C GLU A 150 -8.60 -11.77 -12.36
N PRO A 151 -9.57 -11.85 -13.32
CA PRO A 151 -9.52 -11.05 -14.53
C PRO A 151 -9.47 -9.53 -14.28
N PHE A 152 -10.16 -9.06 -13.24
CA PHE A 152 -10.13 -7.64 -12.84
C PHE A 152 -8.71 -7.25 -12.39
N PHE A 153 -8.13 -8.02 -11.47
CA PHE A 153 -6.82 -7.72 -10.93
C PHE A 153 -5.74 -7.81 -12.01
N ASN A 154 -5.73 -8.88 -12.82
CA ASN A 154 -4.76 -9.04 -13.92
C ASN A 154 -4.80 -7.85 -14.89
N THR A 155 -6.00 -7.40 -15.28
CA THR A 155 -6.15 -6.27 -16.19
C THR A 155 -5.59 -4.99 -15.55
N MET A 156 -6.06 -4.64 -14.36
CA MET A 156 -5.62 -3.41 -13.68
C MET A 156 -4.12 -3.42 -13.36
N PHE A 157 -3.59 -4.57 -12.92
CA PHE A 157 -2.15 -4.71 -12.67
C PHE A 157 -1.33 -4.57 -13.93
N THR A 158 -1.78 -5.12 -15.06
CA THR A 158 -1.07 -4.97 -16.33
C THR A 158 -0.92 -3.49 -16.70
N TRP A 159 -2.01 -2.73 -16.60
CA TRP A 159 -2.00 -1.28 -16.90
C TRP A 159 -1.07 -0.48 -15.98
N LEU A 160 -0.88 -0.91 -14.74
CA LEU A 160 -0.03 -0.21 -13.76
C LEU A 160 1.43 -0.70 -13.77
N MET A 161 1.64 -2.00 -13.95
CA MET A 161 2.97 -2.63 -13.87
C MET A 161 3.79 -2.45 -15.14
N VAL A 162 3.16 -2.34 -16.32
CA VAL A 162 3.85 -2.03 -17.58
C VAL A 162 4.57 -0.67 -17.51
N PRO A 163 3.90 0.47 -17.19
CA PRO A 163 4.60 1.74 -17.08
C PRO A 163 5.58 1.75 -15.90
N PHE A 164 5.28 1.06 -14.79
CA PHE A 164 6.21 0.92 -13.67
C PHE A 164 7.52 0.24 -14.11
N ALA A 165 7.45 -0.87 -14.85
CA ALA A 165 8.62 -1.58 -15.34
C ALA A 165 9.46 -0.71 -16.29
N LEU A 166 8.83 0.07 -17.17
CA LEU A 166 9.52 1.01 -18.06
C LEU A 166 10.25 2.09 -17.27
N LEU A 167 9.58 2.72 -16.30
CA LEU A 167 10.18 3.74 -15.43
C LEU A 167 11.30 3.16 -14.56
N LEU A 168 11.15 1.94 -14.06
CA LEU A 168 12.18 1.23 -13.30
C LEU A 168 13.43 0.95 -14.15
N GLY A 169 13.26 0.58 -15.42
CA GLY A 169 14.38 0.37 -16.34
C GLY A 169 15.12 1.66 -16.70
N VAL A 170 14.40 2.77 -16.87
CA VAL A 170 15.00 4.07 -17.26
C VAL A 170 15.57 4.82 -16.05
N GLY A 171 14.97 4.70 -14.87
CA GLY A 171 15.33 5.44 -13.66
C GLY A 171 16.82 5.44 -13.31
N PRO A 172 17.51 4.28 -13.28
CA PRO A 172 18.94 4.22 -13.00
C PRO A 172 19.83 4.92 -14.04
N LEU A 173 19.36 5.06 -15.27
CA LEU A 173 20.11 5.71 -16.36
C LEU A 173 20.04 7.24 -16.29
N VAL A 174 18.99 7.78 -15.66
CA VAL A 174 18.80 9.22 -15.49
C VAL A 174 19.57 9.71 -14.26
N ARG A 175 20.17 10.89 -14.37
CA ARG A 175 20.93 11.53 -13.28
C ARG A 175 19.95 12.16 -12.28
N TRP A 176 20.42 12.34 -11.05
CA TRP A 176 19.74 13.21 -10.09
C TRP A 176 19.64 14.63 -10.66
N GLY A 177 18.58 15.36 -10.32
CA GLY A 177 18.39 16.76 -10.75
C GLY A 177 19.60 17.65 -10.46
N ARG A 178 19.71 18.82 -11.07
CA ARG A 178 20.72 19.81 -10.67
C ARG A 178 20.18 20.72 -9.58
#